data_AF-A0A068YAY5-F1
#
_entry.id   AF-A0A068YAY5-F1
#
_cell.length_a   1.000
_cell.length_b   1.000
_cell.length_c   1.000
_cell.angle_alpha   90.00
_cell.angle_beta   90.00
_cell.angle_gamma   90.00
#
_symmetry.space_group_name_H-M   'P 1'
#
loop_
_entity.id
_entity.type
_entity.pdbx_description
1 polymer ?
#
loop_
_entity_poly.entity_id
_entity_poly.type
_entity_poly.pdbx_seq_one_letter_code
_entity_poly.pdbx_strand_id
1 'polypeptide(L)'
;MLRITSQDCLNGVDREKETPYTFKGVVEYWHYGGQKIDDRGWGCGYRTLQTIISWFKMNLSLQSTFPDIDDIQLALIDAGDKPRSFYKSHDWIGSVEAGIVVQHLTNTDYRIVQVPNGRFGKEHLAKIRDHFQRAGAPIMMGGIKDCSSKCILAMKKNENPDSASLLILDPHYYTTDEEPDLPYLWKEGWLKWCNTEDLSETDFYNMCMPMAAYK
;
A
#
# COMPACT_ATOMS: atom_id res chain seq x y z
N MET A 1 6.66 14.66 6.24
CA MET A 1 6.35 13.26 5.95
C MET A 1 6.46 12.43 7.22
N LEU A 2 5.32 11.97 7.72
CA LEU A 2 5.23 11.08 8.87
C LEU A 2 5.88 9.73 8.56
N ARG A 3 6.64 9.17 9.50
CA ARG A 3 7.19 7.81 9.41
C ARG A 3 6.37 6.85 10.25
N ILE A 4 6.10 5.66 9.70
CA ILE A 4 5.36 4.59 10.36
C ILE A 4 6.27 3.36 10.39
N THR A 5 6.49 2.81 11.58
CA THR A 5 7.26 1.57 11.77
C THR A 5 6.34 0.36 11.85
N SER A 6 6.91 -0.83 11.66
CA SER A 6 6.18 -2.08 11.88
C SER A 6 5.66 -2.22 13.32
N GLN A 7 6.32 -1.59 14.30
CA GLN A 7 5.91 -1.60 15.70
C GLN A 7 4.68 -0.71 15.94
N ASP A 8 4.57 0.42 15.24
CA ASP A 8 3.41 1.32 15.30
C ASP A 8 2.13 0.63 14.82
N CYS A 9 2.26 -0.35 13.92
CA CYS A 9 1.16 -1.15 13.39
C CYS A 9 0.54 -2.11 14.39
N LEU A 10 1.15 -2.30 15.57
CA LEU A 10 0.66 -3.21 16.60
C LEU A 10 -0.31 -2.54 17.58
N ASN A 11 -0.65 -1.27 17.37
CA ASN A 11 -1.69 -0.58 18.13
C ASN A 11 -3.04 -1.30 17.97
N GLY A 12 -3.75 -1.49 19.09
CA GLY A 12 -5.05 -2.19 19.11
C GLY A 12 -4.99 -3.70 18.84
N VAL A 13 -3.81 -4.32 18.92
CA VAL A 13 -3.65 -5.79 18.81
C VAL A 13 -3.59 -6.42 20.20
N ASP A 14 -4.53 -7.31 20.51
CA ASP A 14 -4.48 -8.14 21.71
C ASP A 14 -3.58 -9.36 21.45
N ARG A 15 -2.33 -9.30 21.91
CA ARG A 15 -1.32 -10.33 21.63
C ARG A 15 -1.59 -11.68 22.31
N GLU A 16 -2.52 -11.75 23.27
CA GLU A 16 -2.91 -13.02 23.89
C GLU A 16 -3.88 -13.81 23.00
N LYS A 17 -4.62 -13.11 22.13
CA LYS A 17 -5.71 -13.67 21.33
C LYS A 17 -5.49 -13.58 19.83
N GLU A 18 -4.71 -12.60 19.39
CA GLU A 18 -4.50 -12.27 18.00
C GLU A 18 -3.04 -12.50 17.62
N THR A 19 -2.82 -13.00 16.40
CA THR A 19 -1.46 -13.15 15.85
C THR A 19 -1.26 -12.14 14.73
N PRO A 20 -0.47 -11.06 14.96
CA PRO A 20 -0.18 -10.07 13.93
C PRO A 20 0.96 -10.51 13.01
N TYR A 21 0.86 -10.12 11.75
CA TYR A 21 1.91 -10.21 10.74
C TYR A 21 2.00 -8.84 10.07
N THR A 22 3.12 -8.15 10.24
CA THR A 22 3.32 -6.79 9.74
C THR A 22 4.34 -6.76 8.61
N PHE A 23 4.36 -5.70 7.82
CA PHE A 23 5.57 -5.32 7.09
C PHE A 23 6.76 -5.19 8.07
N LYS A 24 8.00 -5.20 7.58
CA LYS A 24 9.23 -5.12 8.39
C LYS A 24 9.89 -3.76 8.21
N GLY A 25 10.30 -3.11 9.30
CA GLY A 25 11.06 -1.86 9.22
C GLY A 25 10.17 -0.61 9.22
N VAL A 26 10.42 0.33 8.31
CA VAL A 26 9.79 1.67 8.31
C VAL A 26 9.32 2.12 6.93
N VAL A 27 8.26 2.91 6.88
CA VAL A 27 7.77 3.62 5.68
C VAL A 27 7.54 5.10 5.97
N GLU A 28 7.52 5.91 4.92
CA GLU A 28 6.92 7.25 4.95
C GLU A 28 5.46 7.18 4.48
N TYR A 29 4.59 7.91 5.15
CA TYR A 29 3.19 8.06 4.74
C TYR A 29 3.07 9.12 3.66
N TRP A 30 2.84 8.68 2.42
CA TRP A 30 2.54 9.55 1.29
C TRP A 30 1.04 9.61 1.06
N HIS A 31 0.52 10.83 0.89
CA HIS A 31 -0.90 11.12 0.74
C HIS A 31 -1.13 12.29 -0.25
N TYR A 32 -2.39 12.61 -0.53
CA TYR A 32 -2.74 13.71 -1.43
C TYR A 32 -2.10 15.03 -1.02
N GLY A 33 -1.74 15.86 -2.01
CA GLY A 33 -1.04 17.13 -1.77
C GLY A 33 0.48 16.99 -1.63
N GLY A 34 0.99 15.74 -1.57
CA GLY A 34 2.41 15.45 -1.54
C GLY A 34 3.15 16.10 -2.72
N GLN A 35 4.39 16.53 -2.48
CA GLN A 35 5.21 17.24 -3.49
C GLN A 35 4.55 18.53 -4.05
N LYS A 36 3.59 19.12 -3.32
CA LYS A 36 2.86 20.34 -3.74
C LYS A 36 2.01 20.13 -5.01
N ILE A 37 1.59 18.89 -5.27
CA ILE A 37 0.71 18.54 -6.38
C ILE A 37 -0.69 18.30 -5.82
N ASP A 38 -1.69 18.99 -6.36
CA ASP A 38 -3.10 18.69 -6.06
C ASP A 38 -3.57 17.50 -6.90
N ASP A 39 -3.36 16.31 -6.36
CA ASP A 39 -3.67 15.03 -7.00
C ASP A 39 -4.96 14.40 -6.47
N ARG A 40 -5.82 15.19 -5.81
CA ARG A 40 -7.09 14.70 -5.27
C ARG A 40 -7.97 14.14 -6.39
N GLY A 41 -8.49 12.93 -6.18
CA GLY A 41 -9.41 12.25 -7.09
C GLY A 41 -8.76 11.37 -8.15
N TRP A 42 -7.42 11.39 -8.29
CA TRP A 42 -6.71 10.56 -9.26
C TRP A 42 -5.35 10.02 -8.78
N GLY A 43 -4.76 10.66 -7.77
CA GLY A 43 -3.41 10.40 -7.29
C GLY A 43 -3.23 9.23 -6.31
N CYS A 44 -4.30 8.62 -5.80
CA CYS A 44 -4.22 7.69 -4.66
C CYS A 44 -3.29 6.49 -4.92
N GLY A 45 -3.27 5.99 -6.17
CA GLY A 45 -2.37 4.92 -6.60
C GLY A 45 -0.90 5.33 -6.54
N TYR A 46 -0.60 6.55 -6.98
CA TYR A 46 0.75 7.12 -6.91
C TYR A 46 1.23 7.27 -5.46
N ARG A 47 0.37 7.78 -4.57
CA ARG A 47 0.71 7.98 -3.14
C ARG A 47 0.90 6.66 -2.40
N THR A 48 0.06 5.67 -2.71
CA THR A 48 0.25 4.30 -2.20
C THR A 48 1.58 3.71 -2.68
N LEU A 49 1.90 3.90 -3.96
CA LEU A 49 3.16 3.44 -4.53
C LEU A 49 4.37 4.17 -3.93
N GLN A 50 4.30 5.48 -3.70
CA GLN A 50 5.36 6.24 -3.04
C GLN A 50 5.60 5.75 -1.60
N THR A 51 4.53 5.41 -0.87
CA THR A 51 4.64 4.75 0.44
C THR A 51 5.41 3.43 0.33
N ILE A 52 5.12 2.60 -0.67
CA ILE A 52 5.86 1.34 -0.90
C ILE A 52 7.31 1.60 -1.32
N ILE A 53 7.57 2.54 -2.21
CA ILE A 53 8.92 2.88 -2.66
C ILE A 53 9.76 3.45 -1.51
N SER A 54 9.14 4.19 -0.59
CA SER A 54 9.80 4.66 0.63
C SER A 54 10.35 3.50 1.45
N TRP A 55 9.65 2.37 1.49
CA TRP A 55 10.11 1.16 2.16
C TRP A 55 11.40 0.62 1.52
N PHE A 56 11.45 0.53 0.19
CA PHE A 56 12.65 0.10 -0.54
C PHE A 56 13.85 1.02 -0.29
N LYS A 57 13.61 2.32 -0.27
CA LYS A 57 14.62 3.33 0.04
C LYS A 57 15.16 3.18 1.46
N MET A 58 14.28 3.12 2.45
CA MET A 58 14.66 3.18 3.87
C MET A 58 15.22 1.88 4.42
N ASN A 59 14.77 0.74 3.89
CA ASN A 59 15.08 -0.56 4.48
C ASN A 59 16.13 -1.34 3.68
N LEU A 60 16.17 -1.16 2.35
CA LEU A 60 17.02 -1.94 1.46
C LEU A 60 18.05 -1.08 0.71
N SER A 61 18.00 0.25 0.84
CA SER A 61 18.83 1.18 0.07
C SER A 61 18.75 0.97 -1.45
N LEU A 62 17.65 0.41 -1.95
CA LEU A 62 17.43 0.12 -3.37
C LEU A 62 16.91 1.32 -4.17
N GLN A 63 16.76 2.49 -3.52
CA GLN A 63 16.31 3.74 -4.13
C GLN A 63 17.04 4.94 -3.53
N SER A 64 17.55 5.81 -4.40
CA SER A 64 18.28 7.03 -3.99
C SER A 64 17.36 8.21 -3.74
N THR A 65 16.24 8.31 -4.45
CA THR A 65 15.27 9.41 -4.37
C THR A 65 13.87 8.88 -4.13
N PHE A 66 12.96 9.77 -3.75
CA PHE A 66 11.53 9.48 -3.77
C PHE A 66 11.01 9.97 -5.13
N PRO A 67 10.47 9.08 -6.00
CA PRO A 67 9.97 9.51 -7.29
C PRO A 67 8.75 10.41 -7.08
N ASP A 68 8.63 11.47 -7.87
CA ASP A 68 7.38 12.20 -7.99
C ASP A 68 6.40 11.50 -8.93
N ILE A 69 5.23 12.11 -9.14
CA ILE A 69 4.21 11.56 -10.03
C ILE A 69 4.73 11.49 -11.48
N ASP A 70 5.48 12.52 -11.91
CA ASP A 70 6.05 12.59 -13.25
C ASP A 70 7.08 11.46 -13.46
N ASP A 71 7.94 11.20 -12.48
CA ASP A 71 8.89 10.09 -12.47
C ASP A 71 8.19 8.73 -12.60
N ILE A 72 7.07 8.54 -11.87
CA ILE A 72 6.27 7.30 -11.92
C ILE A 72 5.64 7.12 -13.32
N GLN A 73 5.09 8.19 -13.90
CA GLN A 73 4.51 8.15 -15.24
C GLN A 73 5.57 7.86 -16.31
N LEU A 74 6.76 8.46 -16.19
CA LEU A 74 7.89 8.18 -17.07
C LEU A 74 8.36 6.73 -16.94
N ALA A 75 8.45 6.18 -15.72
CA ALA A 75 8.81 4.78 -15.50
C ALA A 75 7.83 3.81 -16.20
N LEU A 76 6.53 4.12 -16.20
CA LEU A 76 5.53 3.32 -16.92
C LEU A 76 5.66 3.43 -18.45
N ILE A 77 6.01 4.60 -18.96
CA ILE A 77 6.27 4.82 -20.38
C ILE A 77 7.55 4.06 -20.81
N ASP A 78 8.61 4.17 -20.02
CA ASP A 78 9.90 3.53 -20.28
C ASP A 78 9.82 2.00 -20.18
N ALA A 79 8.95 1.49 -19.31
CA ALA A 79 8.62 0.07 -19.25
C ALA A 79 7.72 -0.41 -20.41
N GLY A 80 7.20 0.50 -21.24
CA GLY A 80 6.35 0.19 -22.39
C GLY A 80 4.88 -0.10 -22.05
N ASP A 81 4.44 0.17 -20.81
CA ASP A 81 3.06 -0.06 -20.36
C ASP A 81 2.09 1.05 -20.81
N LYS A 82 2.56 2.30 -20.82
CA LYS A 82 1.75 3.48 -21.15
C LYS A 82 2.28 4.22 -22.38
N PRO A 83 1.40 4.88 -23.16
CA PRO A 83 1.84 5.75 -24.25
C PRO A 83 2.46 7.04 -23.72
N ARG A 84 3.26 7.73 -24.53
CA ARG A 84 3.88 9.03 -24.17
C ARG A 84 2.87 10.10 -23.72
N SER A 85 1.62 10.02 -24.17
CA SER A 85 0.55 10.94 -23.75
C SER A 85 0.14 10.81 -22.27
N PHE A 86 0.58 9.73 -21.61
CA PHE A 86 0.36 9.53 -20.17
C PHE A 86 1.22 10.45 -19.30
N TYR A 87 2.34 10.94 -19.83
CA TYR A 87 3.20 11.87 -19.11
C TYR A 87 2.45 13.19 -18.84
N LYS A 88 2.46 13.63 -17.58
CA LYS A 88 1.71 14.76 -17.04
C LYS A 88 0.20 14.66 -17.22
N SER A 89 -0.34 13.46 -17.43
CA SER A 89 -1.78 13.25 -17.35
C SER A 89 -2.24 13.18 -15.89
N HIS A 90 -3.55 13.27 -15.68
CA HIS A 90 -4.18 13.02 -14.39
C HIS A 90 -4.84 11.64 -14.35
N ASP A 91 -4.33 10.70 -15.14
CA ASP A 91 -4.85 9.34 -15.16
C ASP A 91 -4.41 8.61 -13.88
N TRP A 92 -5.31 7.82 -13.31
CA TRP A 92 -5.02 6.99 -12.15
C TRP A 92 -4.17 5.77 -12.54
N ILE A 93 -3.48 5.19 -11.55
CA ILE A 93 -2.74 3.92 -11.67
C ILE A 93 -3.27 2.90 -10.68
N GLY A 94 -3.20 1.61 -11.03
CA GLY A 94 -3.61 0.51 -10.18
C GLY A 94 -2.43 -0.34 -9.69
N SER A 95 -2.76 -1.48 -9.11
CA SER A 95 -1.77 -2.42 -8.56
C SER A 95 -0.84 -3.02 -9.62
N VAL A 96 -1.31 -3.15 -10.87
CA VAL A 96 -0.48 -3.68 -11.97
C VAL A 96 0.62 -2.69 -12.31
N GLU A 97 0.24 -1.44 -12.59
CA GLU A 97 1.18 -0.35 -12.85
C GLU A 97 2.16 -0.16 -11.69
N ALA A 98 1.68 -0.22 -10.44
CA ALA A 98 2.53 -0.13 -9.27
C ALA A 98 3.59 -1.24 -9.22
N GLY A 99 3.23 -2.47 -9.59
CA GLY A 99 4.19 -3.56 -9.70
C GLY A 99 5.26 -3.30 -10.76
N ILE A 100 4.85 -2.85 -11.96
CA ILE A 100 5.75 -2.49 -13.06
C ILE A 100 6.77 -1.44 -12.60
N VAL A 101 6.30 -0.39 -11.92
CA VAL A 101 7.17 0.68 -11.43
C VAL A 101 8.11 0.20 -10.33
N VAL A 102 7.63 -0.64 -9.40
CA VAL A 102 8.51 -1.27 -8.39
C VAL A 102 9.61 -2.07 -9.07
N GLN A 103 9.28 -2.91 -10.04
CA GLN A 103 10.28 -3.70 -10.76
C GLN A 103 11.26 -2.80 -11.54
N HIS A 104 10.75 -1.81 -12.25
CA HIS A 104 11.55 -0.89 -13.05
C HIS A 104 12.54 -0.09 -12.21
N LEU A 105 12.10 0.47 -11.08
CA LEU A 105 12.95 1.31 -10.24
C LEU A 105 13.89 0.49 -9.36
N THR A 106 13.42 -0.61 -8.79
CA THR A 106 14.14 -1.33 -7.71
C THR A 106 14.73 -2.66 -8.13
N ASN A 107 14.50 -3.10 -9.38
CA ASN A 107 14.85 -4.43 -9.88
C ASN A 107 14.33 -5.58 -8.98
N THR A 108 13.18 -5.35 -8.33
CA THR A 108 12.52 -6.31 -7.46
C THR A 108 11.27 -6.85 -8.13
N ASP A 109 11.16 -8.17 -8.23
CA ASP A 109 9.96 -8.82 -8.74
C ASP A 109 8.75 -8.59 -7.83
N TYR A 110 7.55 -8.67 -8.41
CA TYR A 110 6.30 -8.52 -7.68
C TYR A 110 5.32 -9.61 -8.08
N ARG A 111 4.29 -9.78 -7.26
CA ARG A 111 3.16 -10.67 -7.54
C ARG A 111 1.86 -9.89 -7.49
N ILE A 112 1.01 -10.07 -8.50
CA ILE A 112 -0.38 -9.62 -8.46
C ILE A 112 -1.25 -10.75 -7.92
N VAL A 113 -1.98 -10.49 -6.83
CA VAL A 113 -2.97 -11.40 -6.27
C VAL A 113 -4.35 -10.79 -6.41
N GLN A 114 -5.21 -11.51 -7.09
CA GLN A 114 -6.57 -11.12 -7.41
C GLN A 114 -7.53 -11.58 -6.31
N VAL A 115 -8.38 -10.69 -5.78
CA VAL A 115 -9.41 -11.01 -4.78
C VAL A 115 -10.79 -10.76 -5.40
N PRO A 116 -11.50 -11.81 -5.85
CA PRO A 116 -12.78 -11.67 -6.51
C PRO A 116 -13.89 -11.22 -5.55
N ASN A 117 -14.65 -10.20 -5.96
CA ASN A 117 -15.81 -9.65 -5.22
C ASN A 117 -15.49 -9.26 -3.77
N GLY A 118 -14.26 -8.85 -3.46
CA GLY A 118 -13.86 -8.43 -2.12
C GLY A 118 -13.72 -9.58 -1.14
N ARG A 119 -13.94 -10.82 -1.57
CA ARG A 119 -14.00 -11.98 -0.69
C ARG A 119 -12.62 -12.56 -0.43
N PHE A 120 -12.00 -12.10 0.66
CA PHE A 120 -10.74 -12.65 1.16
C PHE A 120 -10.91 -14.07 1.73
N GLY A 121 -10.82 -15.08 0.86
CA GLY A 121 -10.70 -16.47 1.28
C GLY A 121 -9.35 -16.84 1.95
N LYS A 122 -9.29 -18.05 2.53
CA LYS A 122 -8.12 -18.58 3.26
C LYS A 122 -6.81 -18.52 2.47
N GLU A 123 -6.86 -18.75 1.16
CA GLU A 123 -5.67 -18.63 0.29
C GLU A 123 -5.11 -17.20 0.23
N HIS A 124 -5.98 -16.19 0.15
CA HIS A 124 -5.56 -14.80 0.11
C HIS A 124 -4.89 -14.41 1.42
N LEU A 125 -5.50 -14.77 2.55
CA LEU A 125 -4.96 -14.53 3.88
C LEU A 125 -3.62 -15.24 4.08
N ALA A 126 -3.48 -16.48 3.60
CA ALA A 126 -2.20 -17.20 3.64
C ALA A 126 -1.12 -16.50 2.79
N LYS A 127 -1.47 -16.00 1.60
CA LYS A 127 -0.55 -15.24 0.74
C LYS A 127 -0.08 -13.95 1.41
N ILE A 128 -0.98 -13.18 2.03
CA ILE A 128 -0.63 -11.95 2.77
C ILE A 128 0.28 -12.28 3.96
N ARG A 129 -0.08 -13.30 4.75
CA ARG A 129 0.70 -13.75 5.91
C ARG A 129 2.12 -14.09 5.50
N ASP A 130 2.23 -14.98 4.52
CA ASP A 130 3.51 -15.46 4.06
C ASP A 130 4.33 -14.35 3.40
N HIS A 131 3.68 -13.39 2.77
CA HIS A 131 4.34 -12.21 2.21
C HIS A 131 4.99 -11.37 3.30
N PHE A 132 4.28 -11.03 4.37
CA PHE A 132 4.84 -10.29 5.49
C PHE A 132 5.96 -11.05 6.21
N GLN A 133 5.86 -12.38 6.32
CA GLN A 133 6.91 -13.21 6.92
C GLN A 133 8.18 -13.27 6.05
N ARG A 134 8.03 -13.48 4.74
CA ARG A 134 9.16 -13.73 3.82
C ARG A 134 9.73 -12.46 3.20
N ALA A 135 8.87 -11.62 2.64
CA ALA A 135 9.27 -10.40 1.95
C ALA A 135 9.29 -9.19 2.90
N GLY A 136 8.21 -9.01 3.66
CA GLY A 136 8.09 -7.93 4.65
C GLY A 136 7.83 -6.55 4.06
N ALA A 137 7.58 -6.42 2.75
CA ALA A 137 7.18 -5.15 2.14
C ALA A 137 5.69 -4.85 2.42
N PRO A 138 5.28 -3.56 2.40
CA PRO A 138 3.87 -3.19 2.34
C PRO A 138 3.22 -3.62 1.02
N ILE A 139 1.90 -3.81 1.03
CA ILE A 139 1.13 -4.31 -0.12
C ILE A 139 0.18 -3.22 -0.60
N MET A 140 0.21 -2.90 -1.90
CA MET A 140 -0.82 -2.03 -2.48
C MET A 140 -2.08 -2.86 -2.77
N MET A 141 -3.23 -2.35 -2.37
CA MET A 141 -4.54 -2.89 -2.70
C MET A 141 -5.32 -1.84 -3.50
N GLY A 142 -5.65 -2.15 -4.75
CA GLY A 142 -6.47 -1.29 -5.61
C GLY A 142 -7.81 -1.95 -5.93
N GLY A 143 -8.91 -1.20 -5.78
CA GLY A 143 -10.24 -1.58 -6.24
C GLY A 143 -10.59 -0.88 -7.56
N ILE A 144 -11.34 -1.56 -8.44
CA ILE A 144 -11.71 -1.01 -9.76
C ILE A 144 -12.80 0.06 -9.66
N LYS A 145 -13.76 -0.07 -8.73
CA LYS A 145 -14.95 0.78 -8.68
C LYS A 145 -14.83 1.93 -7.69
N ASP A 146 -14.04 1.75 -6.63
CA ASP A 146 -13.76 2.81 -5.67
C ASP A 146 -12.67 3.76 -6.18
N CYS A 147 -11.93 3.37 -7.24
CA CYS A 147 -10.72 4.04 -7.74
C CYS A 147 -9.81 4.49 -6.58
N SER A 148 -9.78 3.71 -5.50
CA SER A 148 -9.27 4.14 -4.21
C SER A 148 -8.24 3.13 -3.75
N SER A 149 -7.01 3.39 -4.18
CA SER A 149 -5.85 2.61 -3.76
C SER A 149 -5.59 2.81 -2.26
N LYS A 150 -5.22 1.72 -1.60
CA LYS A 150 -4.92 1.67 -0.16
C LYS A 150 -3.67 0.84 0.08
N CYS A 151 -2.94 1.11 1.15
CA CYS A 151 -1.76 0.34 1.53
C CYS A 151 -2.09 -0.60 2.69
N ILE A 152 -1.81 -1.90 2.55
CA ILE A 152 -1.90 -2.87 3.64
C ILE A 152 -0.54 -2.93 4.32
N LEU A 153 -0.50 -2.55 5.60
CA LEU A 153 0.71 -2.57 6.42
C LEU A 153 0.82 -3.82 7.30
N ALA A 154 -0.31 -4.41 7.66
CA ALA A 154 -0.33 -5.59 8.52
C ALA A 154 -1.60 -6.40 8.31
N MET A 155 -1.58 -7.63 8.82
CA MET A 155 -2.76 -8.44 9.03
C MET A 155 -2.74 -9.02 10.44
N LYS A 156 -3.91 -9.29 11.01
CA LYS A 156 -4.03 -10.08 12.23
C LYS A 156 -5.12 -11.13 12.04
N LYS A 157 -4.89 -12.32 12.59
CA LYS A 157 -5.95 -13.31 12.74
C LYS A 157 -6.85 -12.88 13.90
N ASN A 158 -8.15 -12.90 13.68
CA ASN A 158 -9.14 -12.62 14.72
C ASN A 158 -9.32 -13.87 15.60
N GLU A 159 -10.10 -13.77 16.69
CA GLU A 159 -10.43 -14.93 17.54
C GLU A 159 -11.07 -16.08 16.74
N ASN A 160 -11.86 -15.75 15.70
CA ASN A 160 -12.34 -16.72 14.73
C ASN A 160 -11.21 -17.08 13.73
N PRO A 161 -10.78 -18.36 13.63
CA PRO A 161 -9.68 -18.78 12.75
C PRO A 161 -9.89 -18.47 11.27
N ASP A 162 -11.14 -18.33 10.85
CA ASP A 162 -11.53 -18.07 9.45
C ASP A 162 -11.72 -16.59 9.14
N SER A 163 -11.56 -15.71 10.13
CA SER A 163 -11.66 -14.26 9.99
C SER A 163 -10.31 -13.59 10.25
N ALA A 164 -10.02 -12.54 9.50
CA ALA A 164 -8.82 -11.74 9.65
C ALA A 164 -9.13 -10.27 9.50
N SER A 165 -8.27 -9.45 10.09
CA SER A 165 -8.30 -8.00 9.90
C SER A 165 -7.03 -7.55 9.18
N LEU A 166 -7.16 -6.58 8.29
CA LEU A 166 -6.05 -5.92 7.61
C LEU A 166 -5.88 -4.52 8.18
N LEU A 167 -4.63 -4.11 8.40
CA LEU A 167 -4.31 -2.74 8.76
C LEU A 167 -4.15 -1.94 7.47
N ILE A 168 -5.09 -1.03 7.25
CA ILE A 168 -5.19 -0.21 6.06
C ILE A 168 -4.67 1.19 6.37
N LEU A 169 -3.69 1.64 5.57
CA LEU A 169 -3.23 3.02 5.49
C LEU A 169 -3.83 3.66 4.24
N ASP A 170 -4.64 4.69 4.46
CA ASP A 170 -5.42 5.38 3.44
C ASP A 170 -4.67 6.62 2.93
N PRO A 171 -4.33 6.73 1.64
CA PRO A 171 -3.57 7.86 1.09
C PRO A 171 -4.42 9.11 0.80
N HIS A 172 -5.73 9.11 1.08
CA HIS A 172 -6.63 10.19 0.68
C HIS A 172 -6.62 11.39 1.64
N TYR A 173 -5.81 11.33 2.71
CA TYR A 173 -5.61 12.48 3.57
C TYR A 173 -5.08 13.66 2.77
N TYR A 174 -5.69 14.83 2.97
CA TYR A 174 -5.30 16.07 2.34
C TYR A 174 -5.41 17.19 3.36
N THR A 175 -4.37 18.01 3.43
CA THR A 175 -4.30 19.17 4.32
C THR A 175 -3.49 20.26 3.63
N THR A 176 -3.83 21.52 3.90
CA THR A 176 -3.04 22.68 3.48
C THR A 176 -2.16 23.22 4.61
N ASP A 177 -2.32 22.70 5.83
CA ASP A 177 -1.84 23.37 7.04
C ASP A 177 -0.65 22.62 7.66
N GLU A 178 -0.89 21.45 8.24
CA GLU A 178 0.13 20.67 8.95
C GLU A 178 0.05 19.19 8.59
N GLU A 179 1.22 18.55 8.49
CA GLU A 179 1.36 17.10 8.31
C GLU A 179 0.76 16.33 9.48
N PRO A 180 0.11 15.17 9.25
CA PRO A 180 -0.56 14.44 10.30
C PRO A 180 0.45 13.73 11.19
N ASP A 181 0.11 13.56 12.47
CA ASP A 181 0.83 12.67 13.37
C ASP A 181 0.17 11.28 13.46
N LEU A 182 0.90 10.32 14.02
CA LEU A 182 0.42 8.95 14.12
C LEU A 182 -0.87 8.81 14.97
N PRO A 183 -1.00 9.44 16.16
CA PRO A 183 -2.26 9.44 16.92
C PRO A 183 -3.45 9.96 16.11
N TYR A 184 -3.28 11.01 15.32
CA TYR A 184 -4.32 11.56 14.46
C TYR A 184 -4.75 10.56 13.38
N LEU A 185 -3.80 9.88 12.73
CA LEU A 185 -4.13 8.86 11.72
C LEU A 185 -5.00 7.74 12.30
N TRP A 186 -4.69 7.26 13.51
CA TRP A 186 -5.49 6.25 14.19
C TRP A 186 -6.88 6.77 14.59
N LYS A 187 -6.95 7.97 15.16
CA LYS A 187 -8.18 8.58 15.64
C LYS A 187 -9.19 8.85 14.51
N GLU A 188 -8.71 9.36 13.38
CA GLU A 188 -9.55 9.73 12.24
C GLU A 188 -9.74 8.59 11.23
N GLY A 189 -9.10 7.43 11.45
CA GLY A 189 -9.28 6.24 10.63
C GLY A 189 -8.51 6.24 9.30
N TRP A 190 -7.50 7.10 9.16
CA TRP A 190 -6.53 7.06 8.05
C TRP A 190 -5.58 5.87 8.16
N LEU A 191 -5.32 5.42 9.39
CA LEU A 191 -4.66 4.15 9.70
C LEU A 191 -5.62 3.34 10.57
N LYS A 192 -6.19 2.25 10.03
CA LYS A 192 -7.25 1.50 10.72
C LYS A 192 -7.22 0.00 10.45
N TRP A 193 -7.58 -0.77 11.46
CA TRP A 193 -7.88 -2.19 11.30
C TRP A 193 -9.26 -2.34 10.66
N CYS A 194 -9.34 -3.10 9.57
CA CYS A 194 -10.59 -3.45 8.90
C CYS A 194 -10.74 -4.96 8.86
N ASN A 195 -11.88 -5.49 9.31
CA ASN A 195 -12.20 -6.89 9.07
C ASN A 195 -12.29 -7.09 7.55
N THR A 196 -11.73 -8.18 7.05
CA THR A 196 -11.82 -8.50 5.62
C THR A 196 -13.25 -8.69 5.12
N GLU A 197 -14.18 -9.00 6.01
CA GLU A 197 -15.62 -9.09 5.70
C GLU A 197 -16.25 -7.70 5.47
N ASP A 198 -15.69 -6.64 6.07
CA ASP A 198 -16.16 -5.26 5.90
C ASP A 198 -15.60 -4.60 4.62
N LEU A 199 -14.58 -5.21 4.01
CA LEU A 199 -13.98 -4.75 2.75
C LEU A 199 -14.88 -5.16 1.57
N SER A 200 -16.00 -4.44 1.43
CA SER A 200 -17.08 -4.54 0.42
C SER A 200 -17.15 -5.78 -0.49
N GLU A 201 -18.31 -6.44 -0.49
CA GLU A 201 -18.64 -7.54 -1.41
C GLU A 201 -18.90 -7.10 -2.88
N THR A 202 -18.76 -5.81 -3.20
CA THR A 202 -19.20 -5.26 -4.49
C THR A 202 -18.13 -5.22 -5.57
N ASP A 203 -16.86 -5.42 -5.21
CA ASP A 203 -15.74 -5.05 -6.07
C ASP A 203 -14.62 -6.08 -6.12
N PHE A 204 -13.92 -6.11 -7.25
CA PHE A 204 -12.71 -6.89 -7.39
C PHE A 204 -11.49 -6.08 -6.90
N TYR A 205 -10.62 -6.68 -6.09
CA TYR A 205 -9.35 -6.06 -5.69
C TYR A 205 -8.16 -6.75 -6.36
N ASN A 206 -7.17 -5.97 -6.78
CA ASN A 206 -5.82 -6.44 -7.03
C ASN A 206 -4.93 -6.07 -5.84
N MET A 207 -4.09 -7.01 -5.42
CA MET A 207 -3.00 -6.76 -4.48
C MET A 207 -1.67 -6.86 -5.21
N CYS A 208 -0.85 -5.82 -5.15
CA CYS A 208 0.55 -5.86 -5.58
C CYS A 208 1.44 -6.16 -4.38
N MET A 209 2.15 -7.28 -4.45
CA MET A 209 3.00 -7.83 -3.41
C MET A 209 4.47 -7.84 -3.87
N PRO A 210 5.29 -6.83 -3.50
CA PRO A 210 6.71 -6.80 -3.86
C PRO A 210 7.53 -7.92 -3.19
N MET A 211 8.26 -8.71 -3.96
CA MET A 211 8.98 -9.90 -3.48
C MET A 211 10.41 -9.59 -3.04
N ALA A 212 10.61 -8.47 -2.33
CA ALA A 212 11.92 -8.11 -1.81
C ALA A 212 12.27 -9.02 -0.63
N ALA A 213 13.43 -9.68 -0.64
CA ALA A 213 13.87 -10.46 0.52
C ALA A 213 14.48 -9.52 1.58
N TYR A 214 13.65 -8.96 2.46
CA TYR A 214 14.14 -8.25 3.65
C TYR A 214 14.97 -9.22 4.50
N LYS A 215 16.26 -8.92 4.64
CA LYS A 215 17.23 -9.73 5.41
C LYS A 215 17.18 -9.40 6.88
#